data_AF-A0A967GTW8-F1
#
_entry.id   AF-A0A967GTW8-F1
#
_cell.length_a   1.000
_cell.length_b   1.000
_cell.length_c   1.000
_cell.angle_alpha   90.00
_cell.angle_beta   90.00
_cell.angle_gamma   90.00
#
_symmetry.space_group_name_H-M   'P 1'
#
loop_
_entity.id
_entity.type
_entity.pdbx_description
1 polymer ?
#
loop_
_entity_poly.entity_id
_entity_poly.type
_entity_poly.pdbx_seq_one_letter_code
_entity_poly.pdbx_strand_id
1 'polypeptide(L)' 'ARFDQVVSCYLMSGSYDLLLVVEGKDLVEVATFVTEKLSTMEGVLSTATHFRLKTYKENGFVFGADEDPERLPVAP' A
#
# COMPACT_ATOMS: atom_id res chain seq x y z
N ALA A 1 -12.30 -10.93 2.44
CA ALA A 1 -10.83 -11.00 2.40
C ALA A 1 -10.39 -11.81 3.61
N ARG A 2 -9.45 -12.76 3.48
CA ARG A 2 -9.09 -13.72 4.55
C ARG A 2 -8.23 -13.12 5.68
N PHE A 3 -7.62 -11.96 5.43
CA PHE A 3 -6.75 -11.27 6.37
C PHE A 3 -7.11 -9.79 6.39
N ASP A 4 -7.39 -9.25 7.58
CA ASP A 4 -7.79 -7.86 7.77
C ASP A 4 -6.61 -6.90 7.54
N GLN A 5 -5.38 -7.38 7.73
CA GLN A 5 -4.15 -6.61 7.48
C GLN A 5 -3.94 -6.32 5.98
N VAL A 6 -4.55 -7.09 5.07
CA VAL A 6 -4.34 -6.93 3.62
C VAL A 6 -5.38 -5.98 3.05
N VAL A 7 -4.94 -4.77 2.74
CA VAL A 7 -5.78 -3.70 2.18
C VAL A 7 -6.01 -3.91 0.68
N SER A 8 -4.98 -4.32 -0.04
CA SER A 8 -5.09 -4.58 -1.48
C SER A 8 -4.08 -5.61 -1.98
N CYS A 9 -4.40 -6.25 -3.10
CA CYS A 9 -3.60 -7.28 -3.76
C CYS A 9 -3.63 -7.04 -5.26
N TYR A 10 -2.47 -7.01 -5.90
CA TYR A 10 -2.31 -6.76 -7.33
C TYR A 10 -1.44 -7.84 -7.98
N LEU A 11 -1.85 -8.29 -9.16
CA LEU A 11 -1.02 -9.14 -10.02
C LEU A 11 -0.04 -8.25 -10.79
N MET A 12 1.24 -8.63 -10.78
CA MET A 12 2.34 -7.86 -11.33
C MET A 12 3.02 -8.66 -12.44
N SER A 13 3.42 -8.00 -13.52
CA SER A 13 4.23 -8.60 -14.59
C SER A 13 5.73 -8.59 -14.28
N GLY A 14 6.11 -8.21 -13.06
CA GLY A 14 7.46 -7.80 -12.69
C GLY A 14 8.30 -8.90 -12.06
N SER A 15 9.18 -8.52 -11.12
CA SER A 15 10.08 -9.42 -10.39
C SER A 15 9.40 -10.32 -9.35
N TYR A 16 8.10 -10.12 -9.14
CA TYR A 16 7.24 -10.92 -8.28
C TYR A 16 5.85 -10.95 -8.89
N ASP A 17 5.10 -12.01 -8.60
CA ASP A 17 3.76 -12.20 -9.16
C ASP A 17 2.72 -11.31 -8.47
N LEU A 18 2.83 -11.11 -7.15
CA LEU A 18 1.81 -10.40 -6.36
C LEU A 18 2.40 -9.25 -5.54
N LEU A 19 1.80 -8.06 -5.64
CA LEU A 19 2.00 -6.94 -4.71
C LEU A 19 0.87 -6.94 -3.69
N LEU A 20 1.20 -6.95 -2.40
CA LEU A 20 0.24 -6.78 -1.31
C LEU A 20 0.50 -5.45 -0.61
N VAL A 21 -0.56 -4.66 -0.40
CA VAL A 21 -0.52 -3.52 0.52
C VAL A 21 -1.04 -4.00 1.85
N VAL A 22 -0.16 -3.98 2.85
CA VAL A 22 -0.42 -4.48 4.19
C VAL A 22 -0.35 -3.32 5.18
N GLU A 23 -1.33 -3.25 6.08
CA GLU A 23 -1.37 -2.31 7.19
C GLU A 23 -1.28 -3.06 8.52
N GLY A 24 -0.60 -2.43 9.48
CA GLY A 24 -0.45 -2.92 10.86
C GLY A 24 -0.16 -1.74 11.77
N LYS A 25 -0.34 -1.93 13.07
CA LYS A 25 -0.16 -0.88 14.08
C LYS A 25 1.30 -0.44 14.20
N ASP A 26 2.23 -1.37 14.00
CA ASP A 26 3.66 -1.13 14.06
C ASP A 26 4.45 -2.09 13.15
N LEU A 27 5.75 -1.85 13.03
CA LEU A 27 6.64 -2.65 12.19
C LEU A 27 6.72 -4.12 12.63
N VAL A 28 6.57 -4.38 13.93
CA VAL A 28 6.67 -5.73 14.47
C VAL A 28 5.46 -6.54 14.05
N GLU A 29 4.25 -5.97 14.15
CA GLU A 29 3.03 -6.63 13.69
C GLU A 29 3.08 -6.97 12.20
N VAL A 30 3.53 -6.04 11.36
CA VAL A 30 3.67 -6.28 9.91
C VAL A 30 4.70 -7.38 9.65
N ALA A 31 5.86 -7.33 10.31
CA ALA A 31 6.90 -8.34 10.16
C ALA A 31 6.40 -9.73 10.58
N THR A 32 5.76 -9.84 11.74
CA THR A 32 5.16 -11.08 12.23
C THR A 32 4.11 -11.62 11.27
N PHE A 33 3.23 -10.76 10.73
CA PHE A 33 2.23 -11.18 9.76
C PHE A 33 2.87 -11.75 8.48
N VAL A 34 3.88 -11.08 7.93
CA VAL A 34 4.58 -11.56 6.73
C VAL A 34 5.22 -12.93 7.01
N THR A 35 5.94 -13.03 8.12
CA THR A 35 6.73 -14.18 8.57
C THR A 35 5.88 -15.41 8.91
N GLU A 36 4.79 -15.22 9.65
CA GLU A 36 3.98 -16.35 10.16
C GLU A 36 2.81 -16.70 9.25
N LYS A 37 2.32 -15.78 8.41
CA LYS A 37 1.10 -15.98 7.61
C LYS A 37 1.37 -15.97 6.11
N LEU A 38 2.10 -14.99 5.59
CA LEU A 38 2.29 -14.87 4.14
C LEU A 38 3.37 -15.83 3.63
N SER A 39 4.57 -15.83 4.21
CA SER A 39 5.68 -16.66 3.75
C SER A 39 5.50 -18.15 4.01
N THR A 40 4.58 -18.52 4.90
CA THR A 40 4.24 -19.92 5.21
C THR A 40 3.13 -20.46 4.31
N MET A 41 2.53 -19.63 3.47
CA MET A 41 1.42 -20.03 2.61
C MET A 41 1.91 -20.87 1.44
N GLU A 42 1.19 -21.95 1.14
CA GLU A 42 1.53 -22.82 0.01
C GLU A 42 1.53 -22.03 -1.31
N GLY A 43 2.58 -22.21 -2.11
CA GLY A 43 2.81 -21.48 -3.37
C GLY A 43 3.59 -20.17 -3.22
N VAL A 44 3.84 -19.68 -2.00
CA VAL A 44 4.71 -18.52 -1.79
C VAL A 44 6.17 -18.96 -1.78
N LEU A 45 6.93 -18.57 -2.82
CA LEU A 45 8.34 -18.93 -2.95
C LEU A 45 9.26 -18.00 -2.15
N SER A 46 8.92 -16.71 -2.11
CA SER A 46 9.69 -15.69 -1.38
C SER A 46 8.83 -14.45 -1.13
N THR A 47 9.26 -13.64 -0.17
CA THR A 47 8.62 -12.37 0.19
C THR A 47 9.66 -11.27 0.28
N ALA A 48 9.33 -10.07 -0.22
CA ALA A 48 10.15 -8.87 -0.05
C ALA A 48 9.27 -7.72 0.45
N THR A 49 9.68 -7.08 1.55
CA THR A 49 8.90 -6.02 2.21
C THR A 49 9.51 -4.66 1.92
N HIS A 50 8.68 -3.71 1.48
CA HIS A 50 9.06 -2.32 1.28
C HIS A 50 8.11 -1.42 2.08
N PHE A 51 8.66 -0.39 2.73
CA PHE A 51 7.86 0.56 3.51
C PHE A 51 7.58 1.83 2.70
N ARG A 52 6.30 2.19 2.59
CA ARG A 52 5.88 3.46 1.99
C ARG A 52 6.24 4.60 2.94
N LEU A 53 7.27 5.37 2.58
CA LEU A 53 7.75 6.49 3.40
C LEU A 53 6.91 7.75 3.21
N LYS A 54 6.73 8.16 1.95
CA LYS A 54 5.94 9.34 1.58
C LYS A 54 5.22 9.08 0.26
N THR A 55 3.92 9.30 0.27
CA THR A 55 3.09 9.27 -0.94
C THR A 55 3.13 10.65 -1.59
N TYR A 56 3.62 10.73 -2.82
CA TYR A 56 3.62 11.97 -3.60
C TYR A 56 2.47 12.02 -4.61
N LYS A 57 1.96 10.87 -5.04
CA LYS A 57 0.80 10.76 -5.91
C LYS A 57 0.07 9.46 -5.64
N GLU A 58 -1.25 9.49 -5.57
CA GLU A 58 -2.10 8.30 -5.40
C GLU A 58 -3.45 8.57 -6.07
N ASN A 59 -4.00 7.57 -6.76
CA ASN A 59 -5.31 7.67 -7.41
C ASN A 59 -5.49 8.91 -8.30
N GLY A 60 -4.42 9.34 -8.97
CA GLY A 60 -4.42 10.52 -9.83
C GLY A 60 -4.17 11.85 -9.10
N PHE A 61 -4.26 11.88 -7.77
CA PHE A 61 -4.06 13.08 -6.95
C PHE A 61 -2.59 13.25 -6.54
N VAL A 62 -2.05 14.47 -6.63
CA VAL A 62 -0.67 14.80 -6.25
C VAL A 62 -0.66 15.47 -4.87
N PHE A 63 0.05 14.87 -3.90
CA PHE A 63 0.13 15.36 -2.54
C PHE A 63 1.20 16.46 -2.41
N GLY A 64 0.85 17.56 -1.75
CA GLY A 64 1.78 18.66 -1.48
C GLY A 64 2.07 19.55 -2.68
N ALA A 65 1.24 19.51 -3.72
CA ALA A 65 1.12 20.66 -4.62
C ALA A 65 0.47 21.78 -3.80
N ASP A 66 1.15 22.93 -3.67
CA ASP A 66 0.51 24.14 -3.16
C ASP A 66 -0.70 24.42 -4.06
N GLU A 67 -1.89 24.16 -3.54
CA GLU A 67 -3.11 24.71 -4.09
C GLU A 67 -3.00 26.22 -3.87
N ASP A 68 -2.59 26.96 -4.90
CA ASP A 68 -3.05 28.34 -5.00
C ASP A 68 -4.58 28.21 -5.06
N PRO A 69 -5.33 28.66 -4.03
CA PRO A 69 -6.76 28.50 -4.05
C PRO A 69 -7.28 29.39 -5.17
N GLU A 70 -7.52 28.81 -6.35
CA GLU A 70 -8.40 29.40 -7.35
C GLU A 70 -9.74 29.59 -6.65
N ARG A 71 -9.94 30.78 -6.09
CA ARG A 71 -11.16 31.15 -5.41
C ARG A 71 -12.29 30.87 -6.37
N LEU A 72 -13.19 29.97 -6.00
CA LEU A 72 -14.43 29.77 -6.73
C LEU A 72 -15.13 31.14 -6.86
N PRO A 73 -15.46 31.60 -8.07
CA PRO A 73 -16.24 32.81 -8.22
C PRO A 73 -17.62 32.55 -7.62
N VAL A 74 -17.90 33.17 -6.47
CA VAL A 74 -19.26 33.20 -5.91
C VAL A 74 -20.08 34.12 -6.80
N ALA A 75 -20.97 33.54 -7.59
CA ALA A 75 -22.01 34.30 -8.28
C ALA A 75 -23.12 34.66 -7.27
N PRO A 76 -23.70 35.87 -7.35
CA PRO A 76 -24.82 36.29 -6.50
C PRO A 76 -26.11 35.50 -6.78
#